data_AF-A0A510KB49-F1
#
_entry.id   AF-A0A510KB49-F1
#
_cell.length_a   1.000
_cell.length_b   1.000
_cell.length_c   1.000
_cell.angle_alpha   90.00
_cell.angle_beta   90.00
_cell.angle_gamma   90.00
#
_symmetry.space_group_name_H-M   'P 1'
#
loop_
_entity.id
_entity.type
_entity.pdbx_description
1 polymer ?
#
loop_
_entity_poly.entity_id
_entity_poly.type
_entity_poly.pdbx_seq_one_letter_code
_entity_poly.pdbx_strand_id
1 'polypeptide(L)'
;MYNLVNSFKMPKLDIERFERDDDSPVYMEIDEDHMKCRKSKNTYMRLVSIHRGIEEICRDRNKLIDKHTIMFPTSVPLEEVSEYVLNYLEKRYNMDKKKLIVNSDGGIWIDSFAGELRIYNPIHIYDKFHLVKAIVEISKKDKEISKNLYRWLEKDNFAELENFYENFKEKENVSHRRKEQMKMLLNQYEKIRRIYTEEDYIGSRTEALVSHECSRFCQAGRKRFQEGR
;
A
#
# COMPACT_ATOMS: atom_id res chain seq x y z
N MET A 1 -30.80 8.62 2.09
CA MET A 1 -30.08 7.40 1.69
C MET A 1 -28.66 7.84 1.33
N TYR A 2 -27.67 7.56 2.19
CA TYR A 2 -26.35 8.19 2.09
C TYR A 2 -25.51 7.54 0.99
N ASN A 3 -25.35 8.26 -0.11
CA ASN A 3 -24.34 7.97 -1.11
C ASN A 3 -22.98 8.37 -0.50
N LEU A 4 -22.37 7.48 0.30
CA LEU A 4 -21.12 7.75 1.04
C LEU A 4 -19.98 8.24 0.14
N VAL A 5 -19.99 7.87 -1.14
CA VAL A 5 -19.05 8.36 -2.16
C VAL A 5 -19.33 9.82 -2.51
N ASN A 6 -20.59 10.17 -2.83
CA ASN A 6 -20.96 11.55 -3.21
C ASN A 6 -21.08 12.51 -2.01
N SER A 7 -21.13 12.00 -0.78
CA SER A 7 -21.15 12.78 0.45
C SER A 7 -19.86 12.66 1.25
N PHE A 8 -18.79 12.10 0.67
CA PHE A 8 -17.51 11.99 1.34
C PHE A 8 -16.98 13.39 1.64
N LYS A 9 -16.47 13.56 2.85
CA LYS A 9 -15.70 14.72 3.27
C LYS A 9 -14.46 14.22 3.95
N MET A 10 -13.33 14.88 3.72
CA MET A 10 -12.12 14.57 4.47
C MET A 10 -12.41 14.67 5.97
N PRO A 11 -11.90 13.71 6.76
CA PRO A 11 -12.07 13.74 8.21
C PRO A 11 -11.45 15.03 8.77
N LYS A 12 -11.96 15.50 9.92
CA LYS A 12 -11.31 16.61 10.62
C LYS A 12 -10.05 16.09 11.32
N LEU A 13 -8.96 16.84 11.23
CA LEU A 13 -7.72 16.57 11.97
C LEU A 13 -7.87 17.06 13.41
N ASP A 14 -8.44 16.20 14.25
CA ASP A 14 -8.45 16.38 15.70
C ASP A 14 -7.49 15.36 16.32
N ILE A 15 -6.21 15.74 16.38
CA ILE A 15 -5.13 14.85 16.82
C ILE A 15 -4.07 15.61 17.62
N GLU A 16 -3.61 14.96 18.68
CA GLU A 16 -2.54 15.45 19.53
C GLU A 16 -1.17 14.89 19.09
N ARG A 17 -0.10 15.53 19.53
CA ARG A 17 1.27 15.03 19.32
C ARG A 17 1.46 13.69 20.01
N PHE A 18 2.25 12.79 19.43
CA PHE A 18 2.55 11.51 20.06
C PHE A 18 3.51 11.69 21.24
N GLU A 19 3.16 11.13 22.40
CA GLU A 19 3.93 11.31 23.64
C GLU A 19 5.29 10.60 23.62
N ARG A 20 5.40 9.46 22.93
CA ARG A 20 6.62 8.62 22.85
C ARG A 20 7.28 8.74 21.48
N ASP A 21 7.60 9.96 21.11
CA ASP A 21 8.12 10.30 19.79
C ASP A 21 9.65 10.16 19.72
N ASP A 22 10.13 8.92 19.51
CA ASP A 22 11.56 8.58 19.32
C ASP A 22 12.03 8.80 17.86
N ASP A 23 13.15 8.22 17.43
CA ASP A 23 13.71 8.32 16.07
C ASP A 23 13.30 7.18 15.11
N SER A 24 12.50 6.21 15.58
CA SER A 24 12.01 5.10 14.76
C SER A 24 11.24 5.62 13.54
N PRO A 25 11.12 4.82 12.47
CA PRO A 25 10.36 5.20 11.28
C PRO A 25 8.86 5.46 11.54
N VAL A 26 8.23 6.14 10.58
CA VAL A 26 6.78 6.13 10.38
C VAL A 26 6.51 5.34 9.11
N TYR A 27 5.53 4.46 9.19
CA TYR A 27 5.13 3.59 8.10
C TYR A 27 3.81 4.07 7.50
N MET A 28 3.71 3.96 6.18
CA MET A 28 2.51 4.27 5.42
C MET A 28 2.20 3.11 4.47
N GLU A 29 1.07 2.44 4.67
CA GLU A 29 0.56 1.38 3.80
C GLU A 29 -0.54 1.94 2.91
N ILE A 30 -0.39 1.82 1.59
CA ILE A 30 -1.27 2.41 0.58
C ILE A 30 -1.77 1.33 -0.38
N ASP A 31 -3.08 1.33 -0.66
CA ASP A 31 -3.72 0.43 -1.63
C ASP A 31 -4.91 1.05 -2.34
N GLU A 32 -5.39 0.34 -3.36
CA GLU A 32 -6.68 0.58 -4.01
C GLU A 32 -7.50 -0.71 -4.10
N ASP A 33 -8.78 -0.64 -3.69
CA ASP A 33 -9.68 -1.80 -3.76
C ASP A 33 -11.02 -1.48 -4.41
N HIS A 34 -11.61 -2.53 -4.98
CA HIS A 34 -12.92 -2.52 -5.63
C HIS A 34 -14.02 -2.70 -4.59
N MET A 35 -14.71 -1.60 -4.27
CA MET A 35 -15.92 -1.69 -3.44
C MET A 35 -17.17 -1.93 -4.30
N LYS A 36 -17.71 -3.15 -4.22
CA LYS A 36 -19.02 -3.49 -4.79
C LYS A 36 -20.15 -2.99 -3.89
N CYS A 37 -20.54 -1.73 -4.08
CA CYS A 37 -21.71 -1.17 -3.42
C CYS A 37 -23.00 -1.69 -4.07
N ARG A 38 -23.83 -2.43 -3.32
CA ARG A 38 -25.05 -3.12 -3.81
C ARG A 38 -26.08 -2.24 -4.56
N LYS A 39 -26.02 -0.90 -4.45
CA LYS A 39 -27.00 0.03 -5.06
C LYS A 39 -26.39 1.33 -5.63
N SER A 40 -25.06 1.40 -5.85
CA SER A 40 -24.40 2.53 -6.52
C SER A 40 -23.48 2.05 -7.64
N LYS A 41 -22.99 2.97 -8.49
CA LYS A 41 -21.93 2.64 -9.46
C LYS A 41 -20.71 2.07 -8.70
N ASN A 42 -20.09 1.03 -9.25
CA ASN A 42 -18.81 0.52 -8.76
C ASN A 42 -17.84 1.69 -8.64
N THR A 43 -17.29 1.89 -7.45
CA THR A 43 -16.35 2.98 -7.17
C THR A 43 -15.11 2.36 -6.56
N TYR A 44 -13.94 2.77 -7.05
CA TYR A 44 -12.66 2.43 -6.46
C TYR A 44 -12.46 3.26 -5.20
N MET A 45 -12.04 2.60 -4.13
CA MET A 45 -11.66 3.27 -2.89
C MET A 45 -10.16 3.12 -2.71
N ARG A 46 -9.51 4.24 -2.40
CA ARG A 46 -8.11 4.28 -2.03
C ARG A 46 -8.00 4.29 -0.52
N LEU A 47 -6.92 3.68 -0.02
CA LEU A 47 -6.63 3.60 1.40
C LEU A 47 -5.21 4.10 1.65
N VAL A 48 -5.06 4.92 2.69
CA VAL A 48 -3.77 5.29 3.26
C VAL A 48 -3.83 4.99 4.76
N SER A 49 -2.93 4.15 5.24
CA SER A 49 -2.82 3.80 6.66
C SER A 49 -1.43 4.14 7.18
N ILE A 50 -1.37 5.02 8.18
CA ILE A 50 -0.14 5.52 8.79
C ILE A 50 -0.01 4.88 10.17
N HIS A 51 1.19 4.40 10.54
CA HIS A 51 1.45 3.79 11.85
C HIS A 51 2.93 3.86 12.22
N ARG A 52 3.24 3.55 13.48
CA ARG A 52 4.60 3.58 14.05
C ARG A 52 5.33 2.25 14.07
N GLY A 53 4.64 1.19 13.69
CA GLY A 53 5.19 -0.15 13.65
C GLY A 53 4.19 -1.17 14.15
N ILE A 54 4.70 -2.28 14.66
CA ILE A 54 3.92 -3.44 15.09
C ILE A 54 4.23 -3.78 16.53
N GLU A 55 3.19 -4.16 17.26
CA GLU A 55 3.28 -4.72 18.61
C GLU A 55 2.69 -6.13 18.60
N GLU A 56 3.45 -7.10 19.09
CA GLU A 56 2.94 -8.46 19.28
C GLU A 56 1.96 -8.49 20.46
N ILE A 57 0.72 -8.89 20.19
CA ILE A 57 -0.29 -9.07 21.24
C ILE A 57 -0.24 -10.51 21.78
N CYS A 58 -0.15 -11.48 20.87
CA CYS A 58 0.08 -12.88 21.18
C CYS A 58 0.61 -13.60 19.95
N ARG A 59 0.93 -14.90 20.10
CA ARG A 59 1.34 -15.76 19.00
C ARG A 59 0.47 -15.54 17.75
N ASP A 60 1.12 -15.22 16.64
CA ASP A 60 0.54 -14.98 15.31
C ASP A 60 -0.45 -13.79 15.23
N ARG A 61 -0.51 -12.91 16.24
CA ARG A 61 -1.36 -11.71 16.23
C ARG A 61 -0.59 -10.46 16.62
N ASN A 62 -0.45 -9.57 15.65
CA ASN A 62 0.16 -8.26 15.79
C ASN A 62 -0.89 -7.16 15.69
N LYS A 63 -0.64 -6.02 16.34
CA LYS A 63 -1.41 -4.78 16.19
C LYS A 63 -0.50 -3.68 15.68
N LEU A 64 -1.08 -2.77 14.88
CA LEU A 64 -0.39 -1.56 14.46
C LEU A 64 -0.39 -0.52 15.58
N ILE A 65 0.79 0.01 15.87
CA ILE A 65 1.00 1.04 16.89
C ILE A 65 0.63 2.40 16.28
N ASP A 66 -0.15 3.19 17.01
CA ASP A 66 -0.57 4.54 16.60
C ASP A 66 -1.14 4.61 15.18
N LYS A 67 -2.06 3.68 14.88
CA LYS A 67 -2.66 3.55 13.55
C LYS A 67 -3.66 4.66 13.27
N HIS A 68 -3.47 5.35 12.15
CA HIS A 68 -4.45 6.23 11.55
C HIS A 68 -4.72 5.80 10.10
N THR A 69 -5.98 5.59 9.75
CA THR A 69 -6.36 5.10 8.43
C THR A 69 -7.42 6.01 7.84
N ILE A 70 -7.19 6.43 6.59
CA ILE A 70 -8.17 7.13 5.76
C ILE A 70 -8.50 6.27 4.55
N MET A 71 -9.79 6.22 4.23
CA MET A 71 -10.27 5.70 2.95
C MET A 71 -11.01 6.80 2.24
N PHE A 72 -10.76 6.96 0.94
CA PHE A 72 -11.36 8.01 0.14
C PHE A 72 -11.68 7.49 -1.27
N PRO A 73 -12.77 7.97 -1.90
CA PRO A 73 -13.09 7.60 -3.27
C PRO A 73 -12.12 8.27 -4.25
N THR A 74 -11.95 7.67 -5.43
CA THR A 74 -11.10 8.25 -6.50
C THR A 74 -11.56 9.61 -7.02
N SER A 75 -12.76 10.06 -6.64
CA SER A 75 -13.26 11.40 -6.94
C SER A 75 -12.67 12.50 -6.07
N VAL A 76 -12.00 12.16 -4.96
CA VAL A 76 -11.31 13.14 -4.12
C VAL A 76 -9.97 13.49 -4.76
N PRO A 77 -9.65 14.79 -4.93
CA PRO A 77 -8.36 15.23 -5.44
C PRO A 77 -7.21 14.69 -4.58
N LEU A 78 -6.11 14.27 -5.21
CA LEU A 78 -4.95 13.77 -4.48
C LEU A 78 -4.31 14.87 -3.64
N GLU A 79 -4.36 16.12 -4.10
CA GLU A 79 -3.84 17.30 -3.42
C GLU A 79 -4.49 17.49 -2.04
N GLU A 80 -5.82 17.31 -1.95
CA GLU A 80 -6.57 17.40 -0.69
C GLU A 80 -6.16 16.29 0.29
N VAL A 81 -5.94 15.08 -0.23
CA VAL A 81 -5.47 13.94 0.57
C VAL A 81 -4.02 14.14 1.02
N SER A 82 -3.16 14.65 0.14
CA SER A 82 -1.76 14.96 0.43
C SER A 82 -1.64 16.02 1.50
N GLU A 83 -2.39 17.12 1.39
CA GLU A 83 -2.44 18.17 2.42
C GLU A 83 -2.89 17.61 3.77
N TYR A 84 -3.94 16.77 3.78
CA TYR A 84 -4.39 16.11 5.00
C TYR A 84 -3.29 15.25 5.63
N VAL A 85 -2.62 14.41 4.83
CA VAL A 85 -1.58 13.49 5.31
C VAL A 85 -0.33 14.23 5.78
N LEU A 86 0.09 15.28 5.08
CA LEU A 86 1.20 16.14 5.51
C LEU A 86 0.90 16.78 6.88
N ASN A 87 -0.29 17.38 7.02
CA ASN A 87 -0.73 17.98 8.28
C ASN A 87 -0.84 16.94 9.40
N TYR A 88 -1.31 15.72 9.09
CA TYR A 88 -1.34 14.62 10.06
C TYR A 88 0.08 14.29 10.53
N LEU A 89 1.01 14.06 9.61
CA LEU A 89 2.38 13.68 9.91
C LEU A 89 3.09 14.75 10.77
N GLU A 90 2.97 16.02 10.38
CA GLU A 90 3.60 17.15 11.07
C GLU A 90 3.05 17.36 12.49
N LYS A 91 1.73 17.26 12.66
CA LYS A 91 1.10 17.43 13.98
C LYS A 91 1.38 16.24 14.89
N ARG A 92 1.37 15.03 14.34
CA ARG A 92 1.46 13.80 15.12
C ARG A 92 2.89 13.44 15.48
N TYR A 93 3.85 13.66 14.58
CA TYR A 93 5.23 13.17 14.68
C TYR A 93 6.27 14.25 14.41
N ASN A 94 7.44 14.14 15.04
CA ASN A 94 8.64 14.90 14.67
C ASN A 94 9.31 14.28 13.44
N MET A 95 8.78 14.57 12.26
CA MET A 95 9.25 13.98 11.01
C MET A 95 10.71 14.32 10.67
N ASP A 96 11.26 15.43 11.18
CA ASP A 96 12.67 15.82 10.96
C ASP A 96 13.68 14.77 11.43
N LYS A 97 13.28 13.89 12.37
CA LYS A 97 14.14 12.84 12.94
C LYS A 97 13.81 11.45 12.42
N LYS A 98 12.85 11.32 11.48
CA LYS A 98 12.26 10.03 11.14
C LYS A 98 12.34 9.76 9.65
N LYS A 99 12.48 8.48 9.31
CA LYS A 99 12.21 7.99 7.96
C LYS A 99 10.70 7.83 7.75
N LEU A 100 10.22 8.20 6.58
CA LEU A 100 8.90 7.82 6.10
C LEU A 100 9.03 6.61 5.17
N ILE A 101 8.55 5.44 5.61
CA ILE A 101 8.57 4.21 4.80
C ILE A 101 7.18 4.01 4.21
N VAL A 102 7.10 3.99 2.88
CA VAL A 102 5.85 3.84 2.13
C VAL A 102 5.81 2.46 1.50
N ASN A 103 4.72 1.72 1.70
CA ASN A 103 4.52 0.40 1.16
C ASN A 103 3.27 0.36 0.28
N SER A 104 3.39 -0.03 -0.98
CA SER A 104 2.26 -0.08 -1.91
C SER A 104 2.48 -0.98 -3.13
N ASP A 105 1.42 -1.17 -3.93
CA ASP A 105 1.44 -1.91 -5.19
C ASP A 105 2.10 -1.16 -6.36
N GLY A 106 2.61 0.06 -6.14
CA GLY A 106 3.28 0.87 -7.14
C GLY A 106 2.38 1.43 -8.24
N GLY A 107 1.07 1.58 -8.00
CA GLY A 107 0.17 2.25 -8.93
C GLY A 107 0.59 3.68 -9.27
N ILE A 108 0.30 4.15 -10.49
CA ILE A 108 0.72 5.48 -10.99
C ILE A 108 0.29 6.61 -10.05
N TRP A 109 -0.94 6.55 -9.54
CA TRP A 109 -1.46 7.56 -8.62
C TRP A 109 -0.72 7.56 -7.28
N ILE A 110 -0.20 6.41 -6.83
CA ILE A 110 0.57 6.28 -5.59
C ILE A 110 1.93 6.92 -5.77
N ASP A 111 2.56 6.75 -6.93
CA ASP A 111 3.81 7.43 -7.24
C ASP A 111 3.61 8.95 -7.28
N SER A 112 2.50 9.44 -7.83
CA SER A 112 2.12 10.85 -7.74
C SER A 112 1.91 11.31 -6.30
N PHE A 113 1.16 10.55 -5.50
CA PHE A 113 0.89 10.86 -4.10
C PHE A 113 2.17 10.86 -3.24
N ALA A 114 3.06 9.88 -3.41
CA ALA A 114 4.36 9.86 -2.73
C ALA A 114 5.24 11.05 -3.16
N GLY A 115 5.11 11.51 -4.41
CA GLY A 115 5.75 12.72 -4.91
C GLY A 115 5.33 13.99 -4.17
N GLU A 116 4.05 14.11 -3.78
CA GLU A 116 3.57 15.21 -2.93
C GLU A 116 4.17 15.19 -1.52
N LEU A 117 4.60 14.02 -1.04
CA LEU A 117 5.23 13.82 0.26
C LEU A 117 6.76 13.97 0.24
N ARG A 118 7.35 14.44 -0.87
CA ARG A 118 8.81 14.50 -1.08
C ARG A 118 9.59 15.29 -0.02
N ILE A 119 8.94 16.19 0.71
CA ILE A 119 9.56 16.94 1.81
C ILE A 119 10.12 16.01 2.89
N TYR A 120 9.53 14.82 3.06
CA TYR A 120 9.98 13.78 4.00
C TYR A 120 10.83 12.68 3.35
N ASN A 121 11.21 12.84 2.07
CA ASN A 121 12.01 11.87 1.30
C ASN A 121 11.53 10.41 1.48
N PRO A 122 10.30 10.07 1.07
CA PRO A 122 9.71 8.77 1.35
C PRO A 122 10.50 7.62 0.74
N ILE A 123 10.82 6.62 1.57
CA ILE A 123 11.43 5.36 1.16
C ILE A 123 10.29 4.44 0.69
N HIS A 124 10.03 4.49 -0.61
CA HIS A 124 9.00 3.66 -1.23
C HIS A 124 9.51 2.23 -1.43
N ILE A 125 8.78 1.26 -0.89
CA ILE A 125 9.03 -0.18 -0.95
C ILE A 125 7.80 -0.85 -1.59
N TYR A 126 8.04 -1.83 -2.46
CA TYR A 126 6.97 -2.54 -3.14
C TYR A 126 6.29 -3.54 -2.21
N ASP A 127 4.97 -3.67 -2.35
CA ASP A 127 4.20 -4.59 -1.54
C ASP A 127 4.55 -6.06 -1.85
N LYS A 128 4.99 -6.77 -0.81
CA LYS A 128 5.46 -8.16 -0.93
C LYS A 128 4.35 -9.11 -1.37
N PHE A 129 3.11 -8.83 -0.99
CA PHE A 129 2.00 -9.69 -1.36
C PHE A 129 1.65 -9.54 -2.85
N HIS A 130 1.64 -8.32 -3.38
CA HIS A 130 1.51 -8.06 -4.82
C HIS A 130 2.70 -8.64 -5.60
N LEU A 131 3.92 -8.58 -5.06
CA LEU A 131 5.09 -9.23 -5.65
C LEU A 131 4.89 -10.74 -5.79
N VAL A 132 4.40 -11.40 -4.74
CA VAL A 132 4.11 -12.84 -4.77
C VAL A 132 3.03 -13.15 -5.80
N LYS A 133 1.95 -12.37 -5.87
CA LYS A 133 0.89 -12.49 -6.90
C LYS A 133 1.49 -12.36 -8.31
N ALA A 134 2.37 -11.38 -8.54
CA ALA A 134 3.04 -11.16 -9.81
C ALA A 134 3.94 -12.34 -10.21
N ILE A 135 4.77 -12.83 -9.29
CA ILE A 135 5.66 -13.98 -9.52
C ILE A 135 4.83 -15.23 -9.86
N VAL A 136 3.75 -15.51 -9.13
CA VAL A 136 2.85 -16.64 -9.41
C VAL A 136 2.20 -16.50 -10.79
N GLU A 137 1.78 -15.29 -11.19
CA GLU A 137 1.23 -15.04 -12.52
C GLU A 137 2.27 -15.29 -13.61
N ILE A 138 3.51 -14.79 -13.44
CA ILE A 138 4.61 -14.95 -14.40
C ILE A 138 5.04 -16.41 -14.51
N SER A 139 5.20 -17.11 -13.39
CA SER A 139 5.69 -18.49 -13.36
C SER A 139 4.62 -19.50 -13.75
N LYS A 140 3.34 -19.23 -13.44
CA LYS A 140 2.26 -20.22 -13.51
C LYS A 140 2.68 -21.52 -12.80
N LYS A 141 2.74 -22.63 -13.52
CA LYS A 141 3.13 -23.95 -12.97
C LYS A 141 4.64 -24.22 -13.07
N ASP A 142 5.42 -23.32 -13.68
CA ASP A 142 6.86 -23.46 -13.84
C ASP A 142 7.59 -23.05 -12.55
N LYS A 143 8.06 -24.06 -11.81
CA LYS A 143 8.78 -23.85 -10.54
C LYS A 143 10.15 -23.24 -10.74
N GLU A 144 10.79 -23.48 -11.89
CA GLU A 144 12.14 -22.99 -12.15
C GLU A 144 12.11 -21.48 -12.42
N ILE A 145 11.13 -21.01 -13.18
CA ILE A 145 10.89 -19.56 -13.34
C ILE A 145 10.65 -18.91 -11.98
N SER A 146 9.77 -19.46 -11.14
CA SER A 146 9.47 -18.89 -9.82
C SER A 146 10.72 -18.80 -8.94
N LYS A 147 11.49 -19.90 -8.85
CA LYS A 147 12.73 -19.98 -8.07
C LYS A 147 13.77 -18.97 -8.55
N ASN A 148 13.93 -18.83 -9.85
CA ASN A 148 14.90 -17.90 -10.44
C ASN A 148 14.50 -16.44 -10.18
N LEU A 149 13.22 -16.08 -10.32
CA LEU A 149 12.72 -14.75 -9.99
C LEU A 149 13.01 -14.37 -8.54
N TYR A 150 12.67 -15.23 -7.57
CA TYR A 150 13.00 -14.98 -6.16
C TYR A 150 14.51 -14.80 -5.95
N ARG A 151 15.31 -15.71 -6.50
CA ARG A 151 16.78 -15.67 -6.37
C ARG A 151 17.38 -14.39 -6.94
N TRP A 152 16.92 -13.93 -8.09
CA TRP A 152 17.45 -12.71 -8.71
C TRP A 152 17.07 -11.46 -7.93
N LEU A 153 15.83 -11.40 -7.42
CA LEU A 153 15.38 -10.26 -6.59
C LEU A 153 16.08 -10.22 -5.23
N GLU A 154 16.22 -11.36 -4.55
CA GLU A 154 16.89 -11.47 -3.26
C GLU A 154 18.39 -11.16 -3.35
N LYS A 155 19.04 -11.57 -4.43
CA LYS A 155 20.49 -11.36 -4.65
C LYS A 155 20.84 -10.06 -5.39
N ASP A 156 19.87 -9.17 -5.58
CA ASP A 156 20.05 -7.91 -6.31
C ASP A 156 20.67 -8.10 -7.72
N ASN A 157 20.24 -9.15 -8.43
CA ASN A 157 20.77 -9.50 -9.75
C ASN A 157 19.86 -8.98 -10.87
N PHE A 158 19.89 -7.66 -11.07
CA PHE A 158 19.11 -6.98 -12.11
C PHE A 158 19.43 -7.48 -13.53
N ALA A 159 20.71 -7.75 -13.82
CA ALA A 159 21.13 -8.16 -15.16
C ALA A 159 20.49 -9.48 -15.60
N GLU A 160 20.41 -10.48 -14.70
CA GLU A 160 19.72 -11.73 -15.01
C GLU A 160 18.21 -11.56 -15.15
N LEU A 161 17.61 -10.69 -14.34
CA LEU A 161 16.18 -10.37 -14.42
C LEU A 161 15.83 -9.70 -15.76
N GLU A 162 16.65 -8.75 -16.21
CA GLU A 162 16.52 -8.05 -17.48
C GLU A 162 16.74 -9.02 -18.66
N ASN A 163 17.81 -9.82 -18.63
CA ASN A 163 18.06 -10.86 -19.64
C ASN A 163 16.89 -11.84 -19.76
N PHE A 164 16.29 -12.24 -18.64
CA PHE A 164 15.11 -13.09 -18.64
C PHE A 164 13.93 -12.37 -19.31
N TYR A 165 13.65 -11.10 -18.99
CA TYR A 165 12.58 -10.33 -19.60
C TYR A 165 12.72 -10.21 -21.12
N GLU A 166 13.91 -9.87 -21.61
CA GLU A 166 14.19 -9.70 -23.04
C GLU A 166 13.85 -10.97 -23.83
N ASN A 167 14.19 -12.14 -23.29
CA ASN A 167 13.82 -13.42 -23.88
C ASN A 167 12.33 -13.76 -23.65
N PHE A 168 11.75 -13.35 -22.54
CA PHE A 168 10.38 -13.69 -22.15
C PHE A 168 9.32 -12.91 -22.93
N LYS A 169 9.60 -11.64 -23.28
CA LYS A 169 8.66 -10.75 -24.00
C LYS A 169 8.45 -11.18 -25.46
N GLU A 170 9.45 -11.80 -26.09
CA GLU A 170 9.38 -12.25 -27.49
C GLU A 170 8.67 -13.61 -27.66
N LYS A 171 8.47 -14.38 -26.58
CA LYS A 171 7.82 -15.70 -26.67
C LYS A 171 6.35 -15.59 -27.08
N GLU A 172 5.98 -16.25 -28.17
CA GLU A 172 4.61 -16.29 -28.67
C GLU A 172 3.65 -17.08 -27.75
N ASN A 173 4.16 -18.13 -27.09
CA ASN A 173 3.37 -18.97 -26.18
C ASN A 173 3.19 -18.38 -24.77
N VAL A 174 3.68 -17.16 -24.53
CA VAL A 174 3.51 -16.44 -23.27
C VAL A 174 2.37 -15.44 -23.42
N SER A 175 1.38 -15.52 -22.52
CA SER A 175 0.24 -14.60 -22.54
C SER A 175 0.67 -13.15 -22.29
N HIS A 176 -0.06 -12.20 -22.89
CA HIS A 176 0.15 -10.77 -22.69
C HIS A 176 0.19 -10.39 -21.19
N ARG A 177 -0.71 -10.95 -20.39
CA ARG A 177 -0.75 -10.71 -18.94
C ARG A 177 0.56 -11.05 -18.23
N ARG A 178 1.24 -12.15 -18.62
CA ARG A 178 2.53 -12.53 -18.03
C ARG A 178 3.62 -11.54 -18.42
N LYS A 179 3.62 -11.07 -19.67
CA LYS A 179 4.57 -10.08 -20.18
C LYS A 179 4.42 -8.75 -19.44
N GLU A 180 3.18 -8.30 -19.22
CA GLU A 180 2.89 -7.09 -18.44
C GLU A 180 3.35 -7.19 -16.98
N GLN A 181 3.13 -8.34 -16.33
CA GLN A 181 3.62 -8.56 -14.97
C GLN A 181 5.16 -8.54 -14.91
N MET A 182 5.84 -9.12 -15.90
CA MET A 182 7.30 -9.07 -15.96
C MET A 182 7.83 -7.64 -16.17
N LYS A 183 7.18 -6.88 -17.06
CA LYS A 183 7.49 -5.46 -17.27
C LYS A 183 7.27 -4.63 -16.01
N MET A 184 6.18 -4.88 -15.28
CA MET A 184 5.90 -4.24 -13.99
C MET A 184 7.01 -4.54 -12.98
N LEU A 185 7.42 -5.81 -12.83
CA LEU A 185 8.52 -6.17 -11.91
C LEU A 185 9.80 -5.42 -12.22
N LEU A 186 10.17 -5.27 -13.50
CA LEU A 186 11.33 -4.48 -13.89
C LEU A 186 11.18 -3.00 -13.54
N ASN A 187 10.03 -2.41 -13.85
CA ASN A 187 9.77 -1.00 -13.54
C ASN A 187 9.80 -0.71 -12.03
N GLN A 188 9.39 -1.68 -11.21
CA GLN A 188 9.36 -1.56 -9.75
C GLN A 188 10.61 -2.13 -9.08
N TYR A 189 11.65 -2.48 -9.84
CA TYR A 189 12.82 -3.20 -9.33
C TYR A 189 13.47 -2.53 -8.12
N GLU A 190 13.72 -1.22 -8.19
CA GLU A 190 14.34 -0.48 -7.07
C GLU A 190 13.45 -0.51 -5.81
N LYS A 191 12.12 -0.43 -5.95
CA LYS A 191 11.19 -0.53 -4.82
C LYS A 191 11.13 -1.96 -4.26
N ILE A 192 11.26 -2.98 -5.12
CA ILE A 192 11.32 -4.39 -4.73
C ILE A 192 12.63 -4.71 -4.04
N ARG A 193 13.75 -4.20 -4.54
CA ARG A 193 15.09 -4.35 -3.97
C ARG A 193 15.13 -3.94 -2.49
N ARG A 194 14.44 -2.85 -2.15
CA ARG A 194 14.32 -2.34 -0.77
C ARG A 194 13.65 -3.29 0.21
N ILE A 195 12.88 -4.28 -0.25
CA ILE A 195 12.35 -5.36 0.59
C ILE A 195 13.50 -6.12 1.28
N TYR A 196 14.65 -6.23 0.62
CA TYR A 196 15.81 -6.98 1.09
C TYR A 196 16.91 -6.10 1.67
N THR A 197 16.94 -4.80 1.33
CA THR A 197 18.04 -3.90 1.71
C THR A 197 17.67 -2.84 2.74
N GLU A 198 16.38 -2.51 2.94
CA GLU A 198 15.97 -1.54 3.96
C GLU A 198 15.80 -2.25 5.31
N GLU A 199 16.71 -1.96 6.26
CA GLU A 199 16.73 -2.59 7.60
C GLU A 199 15.46 -2.33 8.40
N ASP A 200 14.87 -1.15 8.20
CA ASP A 200 13.66 -0.69 8.89
C ASP A 200 12.36 -1.29 8.29
N TYR A 201 12.45 -2.12 7.25
CA TYR A 201 11.28 -2.74 6.63
C TYR A 201 10.67 -3.86 7.50
N ILE A 202 9.40 -3.68 7.88
CA ILE A 202 8.67 -4.60 8.77
C ILE A 202 7.54 -5.40 8.08
N GLY A 203 7.55 -5.43 6.75
CA GLY A 203 6.46 -5.99 5.93
C GLY A 203 5.27 -5.04 5.75
N SER A 204 4.27 -5.46 4.97
CA SER A 204 2.96 -4.80 4.84
C SER A 204 1.85 -5.68 5.37
N ARG A 205 0.74 -5.06 5.80
CA ARG A 205 -0.54 -5.71 6.10
C ARG A 205 -1.66 -5.12 5.24
N THR A 206 -1.33 -4.54 4.09
CA THR A 206 -2.23 -3.71 3.30
C THR A 206 -3.54 -4.43 2.96
N GLU A 207 -3.50 -5.68 2.49
CA GLU A 207 -4.70 -6.48 2.16
C GLU A 207 -5.62 -6.73 3.37
N ALA A 208 -5.04 -6.98 4.56
CA ALA A 208 -5.83 -7.16 5.78
C ALA A 208 -6.49 -5.85 6.21
N LEU A 209 -5.79 -4.71 6.06
CA LEU A 209 -6.32 -3.38 6.34
C LEU A 209 -7.45 -3.02 5.40
N VAL A 210 -7.24 -3.19 4.09
CA VAL A 210 -8.23 -2.95 3.04
C VAL A 210 -9.48 -3.79 3.28
N SER A 211 -9.34 -5.10 3.47
CA SER A 211 -10.48 -5.98 3.72
C SER A 211 -11.28 -5.57 4.97
N HIS A 212 -10.56 -5.25 6.07
CA HIS A 212 -11.18 -4.82 7.32
C HIS A 212 -11.95 -3.51 7.15
N GLU A 213 -11.32 -2.47 6.59
CA GLU A 213 -11.96 -1.16 6.47
C GLU A 213 -13.06 -1.15 5.39
N CYS A 214 -12.84 -1.79 4.22
CA CYS A 214 -13.89 -1.99 3.20
C CYS A 214 -15.14 -2.65 3.80
N SER A 215 -14.95 -3.65 4.68
CA SER A 215 -16.08 -4.31 5.36
C SER A 215 -16.87 -3.35 6.26
N ARG A 216 -16.19 -2.41 6.95
CA ARG A 216 -16.84 -1.40 7.79
C ARG A 216 -17.64 -0.40 6.97
N PHE A 217 -17.09 0.09 5.86
CA PHE A 217 -17.80 0.98 4.95
C PHE A 217 -19.02 0.29 4.30
N CYS A 218 -18.89 -0.99 3.92
CA CYS A 218 -20.01 -1.78 3.39
C CYS A 218 -21.08 -2.09 4.46
N GLN A 219 -20.68 -2.31 5.72
CA GLN A 219 -21.59 -2.59 6.84
C GLN A 219 -22.22 -1.34 7.46
N ALA A 220 -21.65 -0.15 7.25
CA ALA A 220 -22.24 1.12 7.69
C ALA A 220 -23.62 1.39 7.04
N GLY A 221 -23.96 0.67 5.95
CA GLY A 221 -25.33 0.61 5.42
C GLY A 221 -26.31 -0.29 6.20
N ARG A 222 -25.86 -1.03 7.23
CA ARG A 222 -26.67 -1.99 8.01
C ARG A 222 -26.90 -1.61 9.47
N LYS A 223 -26.11 -0.72 10.07
CA LYS A 223 -26.38 -0.23 11.43
C LYS A 223 -26.68 1.26 11.41
N ARG A 224 -27.99 1.55 11.39
CA ARG A 224 -28.52 2.75 12.04
C ARG A 224 -27.81 2.88 13.39
N PHE A 225 -27.28 4.07 13.69
CA PHE A 225 -27.23 4.55 15.06
C PHE A 225 -28.62 4.31 15.65
N GLN A 226 -28.77 3.28 16.49
CA GLN A 226 -29.76 3.34 17.54
C GLN A 226 -29.07 4.13 18.65
N GLU A 227 -29.31 5.43 18.64
CA GLU A 227 -29.23 6.21 19.87
C GLU A 227 -30.16 5.52 20.87
N GLY A 228 -29.56 5.01 21.95
CA GLY A 228 -30.30 4.54 23.11
C GLY A 228 -31.08 5.72 23.69
N ARG A 229 -32.33 5.43 24.02
CA ARG A 229 -33.22 6.28 24.81
C ARG A 229 -32.62 6.63 26.16
#